data_AF-A0A832YDP3-F1
#
_entry.id   AF-A0A832YDP3-F1
#
_cell.length_a   1.000
_cell.length_b   1.000
_cell.length_c   1.000
_cell.angle_alpha   90.00
_cell.angle_beta   90.00
_cell.angle_gamma   90.00
#
_symmetry.space_group_name_H-M   'P 1'
#
loop_
_entity.id
_entity.type
_entity.pdbx_description
1 polymer ?
#
loop_
_entity_poly.entity_id
_entity_poly.type
_entity_poly.pdbx_seq_one_letter_code
_entity_poly.pdbx_strand_id
1 'polypeptide(L)'
;MSSRIIESQLPEIQERLESLERSNWHLQHQVNELEKSTDVQQKMEVVELAFKDRCQIGVKAVNRLLKDGFSIHSQFPNDAGIVVELIKWGGKHGD
;
A
#
# COMPACT_ATOMS: atom_id res chain seq x y z
N MET A 1 -35.36 -28.59 31.12
CA MET A 1 -34.22 -28.14 31.97
C MET A 1 -32.99 -27.76 31.12
N SER A 2 -33.16 -27.20 29.92
CA SER A 2 -32.03 -26.91 29.01
C SER A 2 -31.63 -25.43 28.96
N SER A 3 -32.50 -24.50 29.38
CA SER A 3 -32.22 -23.06 29.27
C SER A 3 -31.16 -22.55 30.26
N ARG A 4 -31.07 -23.14 31.47
CA ARG A 4 -30.12 -22.70 32.51
C ARG A 4 -28.66 -23.04 32.20
N ILE A 5 -28.42 -24.10 31.41
CA ILE A 5 -27.06 -24.52 31.02
C ILE A 5 -26.53 -23.56 29.94
N ILE A 6 -27.39 -23.11 29.03
CA ILE A 6 -27.02 -22.14 28.00
C ILE A 6 -26.75 -20.78 28.67
N GLU A 7 -27.62 -20.33 29.58
CA GLU A 7 -27.44 -19.07 30.31
C GLU A 7 -26.16 -19.02 31.17
N SER A 8 -25.72 -20.15 31.73
CA SER A 8 -24.48 -20.20 32.52
C SER A 8 -23.20 -20.21 31.68
N GLN A 9 -23.28 -20.63 30.41
CA GLN A 9 -22.15 -20.64 29.47
C GLN A 9 -22.05 -19.36 28.62
N LEU A 10 -23.12 -18.56 28.57
CA LEU A 10 -23.13 -17.29 27.82
C LEU A 10 -21.95 -16.34 28.18
N PRO A 11 -21.60 -16.12 29.46
CA PRO A 11 -20.49 -15.25 29.82
C PRO A 11 -19.14 -15.77 29.28
N GLU A 12 -18.89 -17.06 29.40
CA GLU A 12 -17.66 -17.70 28.91
C GLU A 12 -17.57 -17.65 27.38
N ILE A 13 -18.70 -17.88 26.69
CA ILE A 13 -18.78 -17.77 25.23
C ILE A 13 -18.50 -16.32 24.80
N GLN A 14 -19.01 -15.34 25.53
CA GLN A 14 -18.83 -13.93 25.22
C GLN A 14 -17.37 -13.49 25.42
N GLU A 15 -16.73 -13.90 26.52
CA GLU A 15 -15.30 -13.64 26.75
C GLU A 15 -14.41 -14.27 25.66
N ARG A 16 -14.73 -15.50 25.23
CA ARG A 16 -14.01 -16.18 24.15
C ARG A 16 -14.21 -15.47 22.81
N LEU A 17 -15.40 -14.94 22.55
CA LEU A 17 -15.72 -14.24 21.32
C LEU A 17 -14.95 -12.92 21.24
N GLU A 18 -14.93 -12.13 22.32
CA GLU A 18 -14.13 -10.91 22.40
C GLU A 18 -12.62 -11.19 22.25
N SER A 19 -12.14 -12.30 22.83
CA SER A 19 -10.74 -12.72 22.69
C SER A 19 -10.38 -13.05 21.23
N LEU A 20 -11.29 -13.74 20.53
CA LEU A 20 -11.14 -14.04 19.11
C LEU A 20 -11.18 -12.78 18.25
N GLU A 21 -12.08 -11.85 18.52
CA GLU A 21 -12.16 -10.57 17.80
C GLU A 21 -10.89 -9.75 17.96
N ARG A 22 -10.37 -9.62 19.19
CA ARG A 22 -9.09 -8.93 19.45
C ARG A 22 -7.92 -9.59 18.72
N SER A 23 -7.87 -10.92 18.74
CA SER A 23 -6.82 -11.68 18.05
C SER A 23 -6.91 -11.50 16.53
N ASN A 24 -8.11 -11.52 15.97
CA ASN A 24 -8.34 -11.34 14.54
C ASN A 24 -7.94 -9.92 14.09
N TRP A 25 -8.32 -8.89 14.87
CA TRP A 25 -7.91 -7.52 14.62
C TRP A 25 -6.37 -7.37 14.64
N HIS A 26 -5.71 -7.98 15.62
CA HIS A 26 -4.25 -7.95 15.72
C HIS A 26 -3.56 -8.68 14.55
N LEU A 27 -4.13 -9.80 14.09
CA LEU A 27 -3.63 -10.53 12.92
C LEU A 27 -3.82 -9.73 11.63
N GLN A 28 -4.99 -9.12 11.43
CA GLN A 28 -5.24 -8.24 10.27
C GLN A 28 -4.30 -7.04 10.26
N HIS A 29 -4.02 -6.45 11.42
CA HIS A 29 -3.06 -5.37 11.53
C HIS A 29 -1.65 -5.83 11.14
N GLN A 30 -1.20 -7.00 11.65
CA GLN A 30 0.09 -7.57 11.26
C GLN A 30 0.18 -7.92 9.78
N VAL A 31 -0.89 -8.46 9.18
CA VAL A 31 -0.95 -8.73 7.74
C VAL A 31 -0.83 -7.44 6.94
N ASN A 32 -1.54 -6.38 7.30
CA ASN A 32 -1.49 -5.10 6.61
C ASN A 32 -0.10 -4.43 6.73
N GLU A 33 0.53 -4.50 7.90
CA GLU A 33 1.91 -4.02 8.07
C GLU A 33 2.92 -4.88 7.29
N LEU A 34 2.70 -6.20 7.21
CA LEU A 34 3.50 -7.08 6.37
C LEU A 34 3.32 -6.77 4.88
N GLU A 35 2.09 -6.57 4.40
CA GLU A 35 1.78 -6.18 3.02
C GLU A 35 2.53 -4.90 2.63
N LYS A 36 2.54 -3.88 3.50
CA LYS A 36 3.33 -2.66 3.30
C LYS A 36 4.83 -2.91 3.28
N SER A 37 5.31 -3.87 4.07
CA SER A 37 6.73 -4.27 4.13
C SER A 37 7.17 -5.19 2.98
N THR A 38 6.22 -5.79 2.25
CA THR A 38 6.49 -6.75 1.17
C THR A 38 6.67 -6.11 -0.20
N ASP A 39 6.33 -4.83 -0.36
CA ASP A 39 6.62 -4.06 -1.57
C ASP A 39 8.10 -3.67 -1.59
N VAL A 40 8.93 -4.53 -2.18
CA VAL A 40 10.33 -4.20 -2.43
C VAL A 40 10.35 -3.21 -3.59
N GLN A 41 10.89 -2.01 -3.36
CA GLN A 41 11.20 -1.05 -4.43
C GLN A 41 12.11 -1.74 -5.46
N GLN A 42 11.56 -2.13 -6.61
CA GLN A 42 12.34 -2.78 -7.67
C GLN A 42 13.14 -1.76 -8.46
N LYS A 43 12.52 -0.60 -8.75
CA LYS A 43 13.15 0.41 -9.60
C LYS A 43 12.64 1.80 -9.29
N MET A 44 13.52 2.80 -9.38
CA MET A 44 13.20 4.22 -9.30
C MET A 44 13.66 4.92 -10.57
N GLU A 45 12.80 5.76 -11.12
CA GLU A 45 13.07 6.60 -12.29
C GLU A 45 12.74 8.05 -11.94
N VAL A 46 13.59 8.98 -12.35
CA VAL A 46 13.41 10.42 -12.09
C VAL A 46 13.21 11.10 -13.44
N VAL A 47 12.10 11.82 -13.58
CA VAL A 47 11.74 12.52 -14.82
C VAL A 47 11.58 14.01 -14.54
N GLU A 48 12.24 14.83 -15.37
CA GLU A 48 12.06 16.28 -15.37
C GLU A 48 10.94 16.69 -16.34
N LEU A 49 9.96 17.44 -15.82
CA LEU A 49 8.96 18.18 -16.58
C LEU A 49 9.47 19.61 -16.78
N ALA A 50 10.35 19.80 -17.76
CA ALA A 50 10.97 21.10 -18.01
C ALA A 50 9.99 22.10 -18.66
N PHE A 51 10.03 23.37 -18.25
CA PHE A 51 9.16 24.39 -18.84
C PHE A 51 9.57 24.77 -20.27
N LYS A 52 10.85 24.58 -20.63
CA LYS A 52 11.42 24.94 -21.94
C LYS A 52 10.68 24.30 -23.12
N ASP A 53 10.19 23.08 -22.94
CA ASP A 53 9.44 22.32 -23.94
C ASP A 53 7.96 22.18 -23.56
N ARG A 54 7.46 23.07 -22.68
CA ARG A 54 6.11 22.98 -22.10
C ARG A 54 5.81 21.61 -21.49
N CYS A 55 6.84 21.01 -20.88
CA CYS A 55 6.82 19.69 -20.28
C CYS A 55 6.50 18.54 -21.23
N GLN A 56 6.49 18.73 -22.56
CA GLN A 56 6.00 17.72 -23.51
C GLN A 56 6.80 16.42 -23.46
N ILE A 57 8.13 16.50 -23.40
CA ILE A 57 9.01 15.34 -23.34
C ILE A 57 8.83 14.64 -22.00
N GLY A 58 8.87 15.40 -20.90
CA GLY A 58 8.68 14.88 -19.56
C GLY A 58 7.34 14.18 -19.37
N VAL A 59 6.23 14.78 -19.82
CA VAL A 59 4.88 14.20 -19.75
C VAL A 59 4.80 12.90 -20.54
N LYS A 60 5.45 12.81 -21.71
CA LYS A 60 5.52 11.55 -22.47
C LYS A 60 6.28 10.47 -21.71
N ALA A 61 7.39 10.81 -21.05
CA ALA A 61 8.19 9.87 -20.27
C ALA A 61 7.43 9.38 -19.03
N VAL A 62 6.82 10.29 -18.26
CA VAL A 62 5.95 9.95 -17.11
C VAL A 62 4.82 9.03 -17.53
N ASN A 63 4.08 9.37 -18.59
CA ASN A 63 2.96 8.54 -19.07
C ASN A 63 3.41 7.15 -19.53
N ARG A 64 4.61 7.02 -20.11
CA ARG A 64 5.17 5.71 -20.46
C ARG A 64 5.48 4.90 -19.21
N LEU A 65 6.15 5.48 -18.23
CA LEU A 65 6.50 4.80 -16.97
C LEU A 65 5.25 4.37 -16.20
N LEU A 66 4.21 5.21 -16.15
CA LEU A 66 2.92 4.85 -15.55
C LEU A 66 2.28 3.64 -16.23
N LYS A 67 2.36 3.55 -17.57
CA LYS A 67 1.90 2.36 -18.32
C LYS A 67 2.75 1.13 -18.04
N ASP A 68 4.05 1.31 -17.78
CA ASP A 68 5.00 0.24 -17.46
C ASP A 68 4.92 -0.24 -15.99
N GLY A 69 3.93 0.24 -15.24
CA GLY A 69 3.63 -0.18 -13.86
C GLY A 69 4.37 0.61 -12.77
N PHE A 70 4.97 1.76 -13.11
CA PHE A 70 5.49 2.68 -12.10
C PHE A 70 4.35 3.49 -11.46
N SER A 71 4.57 3.91 -10.22
CA SER A 71 3.71 4.81 -9.46
C SER A 71 4.47 6.07 -9.11
N ILE A 72 3.81 7.22 -9.04
CA ILE A 72 4.45 8.47 -8.62
C ILE A 72 4.71 8.39 -7.11
N HIS A 73 5.97 8.53 -6.73
CA HIS A 73 6.41 8.54 -5.34
C HIS A 73 6.44 9.96 -4.77
N SER A 74 7.08 10.89 -5.49
CA SER A 74 7.22 12.27 -5.06
C SER A 74 7.27 13.22 -6.26
N GLN A 75 6.95 14.50 -6.01
CA GLN A 75 7.03 15.57 -6.99
C GLN A 75 7.51 16.84 -6.32
N PHE A 76 8.50 17.52 -6.90
CA PHE A 76 8.99 18.78 -6.37
C PHE A 76 9.30 19.78 -7.49
N PRO A 77 8.87 21.04 -7.35
CA PRO A 77 9.18 22.09 -8.31
C PRO A 77 10.64 22.55 -8.17
N ASN A 78 11.23 23.01 -9.27
CA ASN A 78 12.49 23.74 -9.29
C ASN A 78 12.39 24.92 -10.27
N ASP A 79 13.47 25.70 -10.40
CA ASP A 79 13.49 26.89 -11.26
C ASP A 79 13.28 26.57 -12.76
N ALA A 80 13.54 25.32 -13.18
CA ALA A 80 13.46 24.89 -14.57
C ALA A 80 12.14 24.16 -14.90
N GLY A 81 11.36 23.71 -13.92
CA GLY A 81 10.26 22.78 -14.11
C GLY A 81 9.78 22.07 -12.84
N ILE A 82 9.32 20.83 -13.03
CA ILE A 82 8.92 19.93 -11.94
C ILE A 82 9.69 18.63 -12.08
N VAL A 83 10.30 18.14 -11.02
CA VAL A 83 10.89 16.81 -10.97
C VAL A 83 9.87 15.84 -10.40
N VAL A 84 9.69 14.70 -11.07
CA VAL A 84 8.78 13.62 -10.68
C VAL A 84 9.60 12.36 -10.44
N GLU A 85 9.50 11.82 -9.24
CA GLU A 85 10.08 10.53 -8.88
C GLU A 85 9.01 9.44 -9.03
N LEU A 86 9.34 8.41 -9.81
CA LEU A 86 8.48 7.26 -10.06
C LEU A 86 9.13 6.00 -9.53
N ILE A 87 8.36 5.17 -8.83
CA ILE A 87 8.81 3.89 -8.29
C ILE A 87 8.00 2.76 -8.92
N LYS A 88 8.68 1.71 -9.38
CA LYS A 88 8.09 0.43 -9.71
C LYS A 88 8.28 -0.52 -8.52
N TRP A 89 7.16 -0.97 -8.00
CA TRP A 89 7.11 -1.94 -6.91
C TRP A 89 7.15 -3.35 -7.49
N GLY A 90 7.88 -4.24 -6.82
CA GLY A 90 7.91 -5.65 -7.15
C GLY A 90 7.06 -6.47 -6.22
N GLY A 91 6.19 -7.31 -6.78
CA GLY A 91 5.70 -8.48 -6.06
C GLY A 91 6.86 -9.44 -5.80
N LYS A 92 6.96 -9.98 -4.58
CA LYS A 92 8.02 -10.93 -4.19
C LYS A 92 7.85 -12.34 -4.80
N HIS A 93 7.03 -12.50 -5.82
CA HIS A 93 6.94 -13.73 -6.59
C HIS A 93 7.45 -13.44 -8.00
N GLY A 94 8.70 -13.83 -8.21
CA GLY A 94 9.26 -13.92 -9.55
C GLY A 94 8.50 -14.97 -10.35
N ASP A 95 8.24 -14.63 -11.60
CA ASP A 95 8.35 -15.60 -12.68
C ASP A 95 9.84 -15.86 -12.97
#